data_AF-A0A1V6EFN3-F1
#
_entry.id   AF-A0A1V6EFN3-F1
#
_cell.length_a   1.000
_cell.length_b   1.000
_cell.length_c   1.000
_cell.angle_alpha   90.00
_cell.angle_beta   90.00
_cell.angle_gamma   90.00
#
_symmetry.space_group_name_H-M   'P 1'
#
loop_
_entity.id
_entity.type
_entity.pdbx_description
1 polymer ?
#
loop_
_entity_poly.entity_id
_entity_poly.type
_entity_poly.pdbx_seq_one_letter_code
_entity_poly.pdbx_strand_id
1 'polypeptide(L)'
;MQIDFYRNTVPKNRLYRTLTGHLISNGHIKEATDVLNPIITVAYNAYHININYCYIPDFGRYYFINDYIIDGDTVTLKLHVDVLYTYRDQILHSQCIAARSSSHYNVNLIDNMIQAEEGYRYNISQLPYEFNPANGSYILAVSGG
;
A
#
# COMPACT_ATOMS: atom_id res chain seq x y z
N MET A 1 -22.55 2.48 21.93
CA MET A 1 -22.21 2.75 20.52
C MET A 1 -22.38 1.50 19.70
N GLN A 2 -22.87 1.63 18.47
CA GLN A 2 -22.92 0.53 17.51
C GLN A 2 -21.51 0.27 16.96
N ILE A 3 -21.17 -0.99 16.76
CA ILE A 3 -19.88 -1.41 16.21
C ILE A 3 -20.13 -2.54 15.21
N ASP A 4 -19.60 -2.37 13.99
CA ASP A 4 -19.69 -3.36 12.94
C ASP A 4 -18.38 -4.16 12.88
N PHE A 5 -18.46 -5.46 13.13
CA PHE A 5 -17.32 -6.37 13.14
C PHE A 5 -17.20 -7.16 11.84
N TYR A 6 -15.95 -7.37 11.43
CA TYR A 6 -15.59 -8.04 10.20
C TYR A 6 -14.34 -8.92 10.39
N ARG A 7 -14.14 -9.82 9.43
CA ARG A 7 -12.88 -10.52 9.19
C ARG A 7 -12.22 -9.99 7.93
N ASN A 8 -11.09 -9.32 8.10
CA ASN A 8 -10.16 -8.93 7.06
C ASN A 8 -9.23 -10.10 6.71
N THR A 9 -9.15 -10.46 5.43
CA THR A 9 -8.30 -11.55 4.92
C THR A 9 -7.03 -11.07 4.22
N VAL A 10 -6.86 -9.76 4.05
CA VAL A 10 -5.71 -9.19 3.34
C VAL A 10 -4.70 -8.53 4.29
N PRO A 11 -3.43 -8.38 3.89
CA PRO A 11 -2.40 -7.74 4.71
C PRO A 11 -2.74 -6.30 5.12
N LYS A 12 -2.19 -5.86 6.26
CA LYS A 12 -2.44 -4.52 6.84
C LYS A 12 -2.04 -3.36 5.92
N ASN A 13 -1.02 -3.54 5.07
CA ASN A 13 -0.47 -2.48 4.21
C ASN A 13 -1.16 -2.37 2.84
N ARG A 14 -2.27 -3.09 2.61
CA ARG A 14 -3.04 -2.98 1.38
C ARG A 14 -4.06 -1.84 1.51
N LEU A 15 -4.24 -0.99 0.51
CA LEU A 15 -5.27 0.06 0.62
C LEU A 15 -6.68 -0.53 0.77
N TYR A 16 -7.10 -1.38 -0.19
CA TYR A 16 -8.41 -2.04 -0.16
C TYR A 16 -8.43 -3.28 0.73
N ARG A 17 -9.59 -3.53 1.37
CA ARG A 17 -9.83 -4.69 2.21
C ARG A 17 -10.90 -5.61 1.67
N THR A 18 -10.69 -6.90 1.91
CA THR A 18 -11.68 -7.94 1.67
C THR A 18 -12.27 -8.30 3.03
N LEU A 19 -13.41 -7.68 3.33
CA LEU A 19 -14.13 -7.85 4.58
C LEU A 19 -15.16 -8.97 4.40
N THR A 20 -15.09 -9.98 5.26
CA THR A 20 -15.99 -11.15 5.25
C THR A 20 -16.55 -11.35 6.64
N GLY A 21 -17.76 -11.90 6.75
CA GLY A 21 -18.48 -11.93 8.01
C GLY A 21 -18.91 -10.51 8.43
N HIS A 22 -20.13 -10.37 8.91
CA HIS A 22 -20.64 -9.10 9.41
C HIS A 22 -21.45 -9.37 10.66
N LEU A 23 -21.04 -8.74 11.76
CA LEU A 23 -21.73 -8.82 13.03
C LEU A 23 -21.87 -7.42 13.58
N ILE A 24 -23.10 -7.04 13.92
CA ILE A 24 -23.37 -5.77 14.59
C ILE A 24 -23.50 -6.06 16.07
N SER A 25 -22.79 -5.30 16.89
CA SER A 25 -22.91 -5.37 18.35
C SER A 25 -22.83 -3.99 18.97
N ASN A 26 -23.36 -3.88 20.19
CA ASN A 26 -23.28 -2.65 20.97
C ASN A 26 -22.12 -2.76 21.96
N GLY A 27 -21.28 -1.74 21.97
CA GLY A 27 -20.17 -1.60 22.91
C GLY A 27 -20.19 -0.29 23.67
N HIS A 28 -19.29 -0.16 24.62
CA HIS A 28 -18.97 1.08 25.29
C HIS A 28 -17.45 1.24 25.41
N ILE A 29 -17.00 2.49 25.48
CA ILE A 29 -15.60 2.81 25.78
C ILE A 29 -15.33 2.47 27.23
N LYS A 30 -14.23 1.77 27.51
CA LYS A 30 -13.89 1.32 28.86
C LYS A 30 -13.45 2.49 29.76
N GLU A 31 -12.59 3.36 29.23
CA GLU A 31 -11.98 4.50 29.95
C GLU A 31 -11.65 5.65 28.98
N ALA A 32 -11.13 6.78 29.46
CA ALA A 32 -10.61 7.82 28.57
C ALA A 32 -9.65 7.21 27.53
N THR A 33 -10.03 7.27 26.26
CA THR A 33 -9.39 6.49 25.20
C THR A 33 -9.01 7.40 24.04
N ASP A 34 -7.87 7.11 23.42
CA ASP A 34 -7.44 7.76 22.19
C ASP A 34 -8.26 7.21 21.01
N VAL A 35 -8.81 8.10 20.18
CA VAL A 35 -9.57 7.72 18.97
C VAL A 35 -8.70 6.92 17.99
N LEU A 36 -7.36 7.04 18.04
CA LEU A 36 -6.46 6.23 17.22
C LEU A 36 -6.23 4.83 17.79
N ASN A 37 -6.37 4.66 19.11
CA ASN A 37 -6.12 3.41 19.82
C ASN A 37 -7.22 3.08 20.86
N PRO A 38 -8.50 2.95 20.44
CA PRO A 38 -9.58 2.84 21.40
C PRO A 38 -9.61 1.47 22.09
N ILE A 39 -10.00 1.49 23.37
CA ILE A 39 -10.31 0.29 24.14
C ILE A 39 -11.82 0.23 24.36
N ILE A 40 -12.45 -0.77 23.76
CA ILE A 40 -13.90 -0.96 23.82
C ILE A 40 -14.25 -2.25 24.55
N THR A 41 -15.37 -2.25 25.24
CA THR A 41 -15.94 -3.43 25.89
C THR A 41 -17.27 -3.76 25.22
N VAL A 42 -17.44 -5.02 24.83
CA VAL A 42 -18.67 -5.57 24.23
C VAL A 42 -19.11 -6.81 25.00
N ALA A 43 -20.40 -7.18 24.89
CA ALA A 43 -20.86 -8.47 25.42
C ALA A 43 -20.18 -9.63 24.68
N TYR A 44 -19.90 -10.72 25.40
CA TYR A 44 -19.29 -11.90 24.80
C TYR A 44 -20.19 -12.52 23.73
N ASN A 45 -19.56 -12.91 22.63
CA ASN A 45 -20.20 -13.62 21.54
C ASN A 45 -19.14 -14.56 20.93
N ALA A 46 -19.49 -15.83 20.71
CA ALA A 46 -18.58 -16.82 20.14
C ALA A 46 -18.00 -16.40 18.77
N TYR A 47 -18.73 -15.60 17.98
CA TYR A 47 -18.25 -15.06 16.72
C TYR A 47 -17.12 -14.03 16.87
N HIS A 48 -16.94 -13.44 18.06
CA HIS A 48 -15.86 -12.47 18.32
C HIS A 48 -14.45 -13.07 18.21
N ILE A 49 -14.32 -14.40 18.27
CA ILE A 49 -13.03 -15.09 18.14
C ILE A 49 -12.51 -15.06 16.69
N ASN A 50 -13.41 -14.94 15.71
CA ASN A 50 -13.08 -15.06 14.28
C ASN A 50 -13.00 -13.71 13.54
N ILE A 51 -13.37 -12.62 14.21
CA ILE A 51 -13.23 -11.26 13.70
C ILE A 51 -11.81 -10.77 13.97
N ASN A 52 -11.32 -9.83 13.17
CA ASN A 52 -10.00 -9.19 13.36
C ASN A 52 -10.02 -7.70 12.97
N TYR A 53 -11.22 -7.18 12.68
CA TYR A 53 -11.42 -5.87 12.11
C TYR A 53 -12.79 -5.32 12.51
N CYS A 54 -12.89 -4.01 12.69
CA CYS A 54 -14.18 -3.37 12.97
C CYS A 54 -14.30 -1.96 12.40
N TYR A 55 -15.53 -1.50 12.24
CA TYR A 55 -15.90 -0.13 11.94
C TYR A 55 -16.69 0.45 13.11
N ILE A 56 -16.33 1.65 13.53
CA ILE A 56 -17.06 2.39 14.56
C ILE A 56 -17.68 3.63 13.88
N PRO A 57 -19.00 3.61 13.61
CA PRO A 57 -19.70 4.72 12.96
C PRO A 57 -19.53 6.06 13.67
N ASP A 58 -19.56 6.07 15.00
CA ASP A 58 -19.39 7.29 15.82
C ASP A 58 -18.05 7.99 15.58
N PHE A 59 -17.01 7.24 15.19
CA PHE A 59 -15.68 7.78 14.87
C PHE A 59 -15.47 7.98 13.37
N GLY A 60 -16.30 7.37 12.52
CA GLY A 60 -16.11 7.32 11.07
C GLY A 60 -14.81 6.63 10.67
N ARG A 61 -14.36 5.64 11.46
CA ARG A 61 -13.03 5.02 11.33
C ARG A 61 -13.10 3.51 11.38
N TYR A 62 -12.20 2.88 10.63
CA TYR A 62 -11.96 1.45 10.68
C TYR A 62 -10.74 1.15 11.54
N TYR A 63 -10.77 -0.02 12.19
CA TYR A 63 -9.76 -0.43 13.15
C TYR A 63 -9.38 -1.90 12.95
N PHE A 64 -8.09 -2.17 13.11
CA PHE A 64 -7.60 -3.50 13.40
C PHE A 64 -7.82 -3.82 14.87
N ILE A 65 -8.19 -5.06 15.15
CA ILE A 65 -8.25 -5.56 16.51
C ILE A 65 -6.90 -6.21 16.82
N ASN A 66 -6.16 -5.62 17.75
CA ASN A 66 -4.82 -6.10 18.13
C ASN A 66 -4.87 -7.14 19.23
N ASP A 67 -5.86 -7.07 20.12
CA ASP A 67 -5.95 -7.93 21.30
C ASP A 67 -7.41 -8.14 21.73
N TYR A 68 -7.67 -9.30 22.34
CA TYR A 68 -8.97 -9.75 22.81
C TYR A 68 -8.83 -10.29 24.22
N ILE A 69 -9.45 -9.61 25.19
CA ILE A 69 -9.46 -10.05 26.58
C ILE A 69 -10.89 -10.43 26.93
N ILE A 70 -11.13 -11.72 27.12
CA ILE A 70 -12.43 -12.25 27.55
C ILE A 70 -12.44 -12.27 29.07
N ASP A 71 -13.44 -11.62 29.67
CA ASP A 71 -13.65 -11.57 31.11
C ASP A 71 -15.14 -11.81 31.41
N GLY A 72 -15.46 -13.06 31.79
CA GLY A 72 -16.83 -13.54 31.98
C GLY A 72 -17.68 -13.35 30.72
N ASP A 73 -18.77 -12.59 30.85
CA ASP A 73 -19.71 -12.29 29.77
C ASP A 73 -19.32 -11.06 28.94
N THR A 74 -18.10 -10.55 29.11
CA THR A 74 -17.63 -9.36 28.39
C THR A 74 -16.31 -9.62 27.67
N VAL A 75 -16.08 -8.85 26.61
CA VAL A 75 -14.83 -8.87 25.85
C VAL A 75 -14.32 -7.45 25.73
N THR A 76 -13.11 -7.22 26.22
CA THR A 76 -12.36 -5.98 26.01
C THR A 76 -11.51 -6.14 24.74
N LEU A 77 -11.68 -5.23 23.79
CA LEU A 77 -10.93 -5.21 22.52
C LEU A 77 -9.98 -4.02 22.52
N LYS A 78 -8.70 -4.27 22.22
CA LYS A 78 -7.73 -3.20 21.96
C LYS A 78 -7.63 -2.96 20.46
N LEU A 79 -7.94 -1.76 20.04
CA LEU A 79 -8.04 -1.39 18.65
C LEU A 79 -6.87 -0.51 18.23
N HIS A 80 -6.56 -0.52 16.93
CA HIS A 80 -5.66 0.45 16.31
C HIS A 80 -6.22 0.86 14.95
N VAL A 81 -6.26 2.16 14.69
CA VAL A 81 -6.87 2.73 13.49
C VAL A 81 -6.19 2.21 12.21
N ASP A 82 -7.00 1.88 11.22
CA ASP A 82 -6.55 1.64 9.85
C ASP A 82 -6.67 2.94 9.04
N VAL A 83 -5.60 3.73 9.04
CA VAL A 83 -5.57 5.01 8.31
C VAL A 83 -5.73 4.82 6.79
N LEU A 84 -5.22 3.72 6.24
CA LEU A 84 -5.25 3.46 4.80
C LEU A 84 -6.67 3.21 4.33
N TYR A 85 -7.41 2.33 5.00
CA TYR A 85 -8.78 2.01 4.58
C TYR A 85 -9.78 3.12 4.97
N THR A 86 -9.57 3.76 6.13
CA THR A 86 -10.40 4.88 6.60
C THR A 86 -10.37 6.06 5.64
N TYR A 87 -9.18 6.44 5.18
CA TYR A 87 -8.98 7.61 4.30
C TYR A 87 -8.76 7.22 2.85
N ARG A 88 -9.16 6.01 2.44
CA ARG A 88 -8.84 5.46 1.12
C ARG A 88 -9.29 6.38 -0.01
N ASP A 89 -10.48 6.98 0.15
CA ASP A 89 -11.08 7.79 -0.91
C ASP A 89 -10.30 9.10 -1.04
N GLN A 90 -9.92 9.75 0.08
CA GLN A 90 -9.06 10.94 0.04
C GLN A 90 -7.67 10.64 -0.53
N ILE A 91 -7.07 9.50 -0.16
CA ILE A 91 -5.76 9.07 -0.67
C ILE A 91 -5.82 8.85 -2.19
N LEU A 92 -6.85 8.18 -2.69
CA LEU A 92 -7.02 7.91 -4.13
C LEU A 92 -7.22 9.17 -4.96
N HIS A 93 -7.89 10.18 -4.41
CA HIS A 93 -8.10 11.46 -5.10
C HIS A 93 -6.94 12.46 -4.89
N SER A 94 -5.97 12.15 -4.04
CA SER A 94 -4.83 13.03 -3.80
C SER A 94 -3.92 13.12 -5.02
N GLN A 95 -3.42 14.32 -5.32
CA GLN A 95 -2.45 14.56 -6.38
C GLN A 95 -1.05 14.51 -5.77
N CYS A 96 -0.22 13.57 -6.21
CA CYS A 96 1.16 13.43 -5.75
C CYS A 96 2.09 12.97 -6.86
N ILE A 97 3.39 13.24 -6.72
CA ILE A 97 4.42 12.65 -7.56
C ILE A 97 4.88 11.37 -6.87
N ALA A 98 4.50 10.22 -7.43
CA ALA A 98 4.96 8.93 -6.93
C ALA A 98 6.42 8.72 -7.35
N ALA A 99 7.33 8.65 -6.37
CA ALA A 99 8.75 8.38 -6.63
C ALA A 99 8.96 7.02 -7.32
N ARG A 100 8.10 6.04 -7.01
CA ARG A 100 8.10 4.70 -7.62
C ARG A 100 6.68 4.23 -7.85
N SER A 101 6.43 3.60 -8.99
CA SER A 101 5.14 2.99 -9.32
C SER A 101 5.36 1.83 -10.27
N SER A 102 4.66 0.71 -10.10
CA SER A 102 4.77 -0.41 -11.03
C SER A 102 3.97 -0.21 -12.33
N SER A 103 3.01 0.72 -12.34
CA SER A 103 2.11 0.95 -13.49
C SER A 103 2.33 2.28 -14.19
N HIS A 104 2.77 3.31 -13.46
CA HIS A 104 2.98 4.66 -13.97
C HIS A 104 4.35 5.18 -13.47
N TYR A 105 5.42 4.47 -13.82
CA TYR A 105 6.77 4.89 -13.46
C TYR A 105 7.25 6.04 -14.37
N ASN A 106 8.12 6.88 -13.83
CA ASN A 106 8.84 7.89 -14.59
C ASN A 106 10.34 7.66 -14.41
N VAL A 107 11.00 7.18 -15.47
CA VAL A 107 12.45 6.88 -15.47
C VAL A 107 13.33 8.12 -15.32
N ASN A 108 12.76 9.32 -15.49
CA ASN A 108 13.48 10.58 -15.30
C ASN A 108 13.51 11.02 -13.83
N LEU A 109 12.74 10.37 -12.95
CA LEU A 109 12.86 10.61 -11.51
C LEU A 109 14.10 9.88 -10.99
N ILE A 110 14.88 10.56 -10.16
CA ILE A 110 16.04 9.96 -9.51
C ILE A 110 15.56 8.86 -8.57
N ASP A 111 15.94 7.62 -8.87
CA ASP A 111 15.68 6.45 -8.04
C ASP A 111 17.00 5.83 -7.57
N ASN A 112 17.37 6.07 -6.30
CA ASN A 112 18.61 5.56 -5.73
C ASN A 112 18.69 4.03 -5.61
N MET A 113 17.59 3.28 -5.82
CA MET A 113 17.60 1.82 -5.83
C MET A 113 17.82 1.24 -7.23
N ILE A 114 17.77 2.07 -8.26
CA ILE A 114 18.10 1.70 -9.64
C ILE A 114 19.46 2.30 -9.95
N GLN A 115 20.45 1.47 -10.25
CA GLN A 115 21.72 2.00 -10.76
C GLN A 115 21.46 2.58 -12.16
N ALA A 116 21.81 3.84 -12.33
CA ALA A 116 21.84 4.44 -13.66
C ALA A 116 22.95 3.75 -14.46
N GLU A 117 22.57 2.84 -15.35
CA GLU A 117 23.50 2.30 -16.33
C GLU A 117 23.68 3.32 -17.45
N GLU A 118 24.93 3.76 -17.65
CA GLU A 118 25.29 4.61 -18.78
C GLU A 118 25.33 3.74 -20.04
N GLY A 119 24.20 3.62 -20.73
CA GLY A 119 24.10 2.90 -21.99
C GLY A 119 24.61 3.73 -23.16
N TYR A 120 25.71 3.32 -23.80
CA TYR A 120 26.12 3.89 -25.08
C TYR A 120 25.07 3.54 -26.15
N ARG A 121 24.40 4.56 -26.69
CA ARG A 121 23.56 4.39 -27.89
C ARG A 121 24.45 4.47 -29.12
N TYR A 122 24.73 3.32 -29.73
CA TYR A 122 25.38 3.27 -31.04
C TYR A 122 24.33 2.99 -32.12
N ASN A 123 24.47 3.63 -33.28
CA ASN A 123 23.78 3.25 -34.51
C ASN A 123 24.82 2.64 -35.44
N ILE A 124 24.68 1.36 -35.80
CA ILE A 124 25.56 0.71 -36.79
C ILE A 124 24.95 0.95 -38.18
N SER A 125 25.68 1.64 -39.05
CA SER A 125 25.37 1.69 -40.47
C SER A 125 26.31 0.74 -41.21
N GLN A 126 25.74 -0.16 -42.01
CA GLN A 126 26.52 -1.01 -42.91
C GLN A 126 26.87 -0.21 -44.16
N LEU A 127 28.15 -0.21 -44.52
CA LEU A 127 28.56 0.40 -45.78
C LEU A 127 28.12 -0.48 -46.95
N PRO A 128 27.69 0.11 -48.08
CA PRO A 128 27.21 -0.65 -49.24
C PRO A 128 28.31 -1.41 -49.99
N TYR A 129 29.58 -1.21 -49.64
CA TYR A 129 30.73 -1.83 -50.30
C TYR A 129 31.77 -2.27 -49.28
N GLU A 130 32.47 -3.36 -49.57
CA GLU A 130 33.56 -3.88 -48.77
C GLU A 130 34.82 -3.01 -48.92
N PHE A 131 35.61 -2.90 -47.84
CA PHE A 131 36.94 -2.30 -47.90
C PHE A 131 37.89 -3.26 -48.60
N ASN A 132 38.31 -2.91 -49.82
CA ASN A 132 39.28 -3.71 -50.58
C ASN A 132 40.68 -3.06 -50.48
N PRO A 133 41.61 -3.64 -49.70
CA PRO A 133 42.94 -3.07 -49.49
C PRO A 133 43.85 -3.12 -50.72
N ALA A 134 43.49 -3.85 -51.78
CA ALA A 134 44.28 -3.92 -53.00
C ALA A 134 44.14 -2.68 -53.91
N ASN A 135 43.07 -1.90 -53.74
CA ASN A 135 42.68 -0.87 -54.71
C ASN A 135 42.71 0.58 -54.17
N GLY A 136 43.22 0.81 -52.96
CA GLY A 136 43.37 2.19 -52.46
C GLY A 136 43.63 2.31 -50.96
N SER A 137 43.73 3.56 -50.52
CA SER A 137 43.79 3.95 -49.11
C SER A 137 42.50 4.62 -48.69
N TYR A 138 42.03 4.33 -47.48
CA TYR A 138 40.80 4.88 -46.92
C TYR A 138 41.14 5.86 -45.79
N ILE A 139 40.42 6.98 -45.72
CA ILE A 139 40.55 7.96 -44.64
C ILE A 139 39.29 7.91 -43.79
N LEU A 140 39.45 7.61 -42.50
CA LEU A 140 38.38 7.74 -41.52
C LEU A 140 38.45 9.14 -40.91
N ALA A 141 37.43 9.95 -41.15
CA ALA A 141 37.27 11.23 -40.48
C ALA A 141 36.19 11.10 -39.39
N VAL A 142 36.57 11.38 -38.15
CA VAL A 142 35.62 11.45 -37.03
C VAL A 142 35.39 12.92 -36.71
N SER A 143 34.14 13.38 -36.81
CA SER A 143 33.71 14.69 -36.33
C SER A 143 32.97 14.51 -35.00
N GLY A 144 33.57 14.98 -33.91
CA GLY A 144 32.94 15.02 -32.59
C GLY A 144 32.13 16.32 -32.41
N GLY A 145 30.94 16.21 -31.82
CA GLY A 145 30.13 17.30 -31.32
C GLY A 145 29.96 17.20 -29.81
#